data_AF-A0A9E0XXQ4-F1
#
_entry.id   AF-A0A9E0XXQ4-F1
#
_cell.length_a   1.000
_cell.length_b   1.000
_cell.length_c   1.000
_cell.angle_alpha   90.00
_cell.angle_beta   90.00
_cell.angle_gamma   90.00
#
_symmetry.space_group_name_H-M   'P 1'
#
loop_
_entity.id
_entity.type
_entity.pdbx_description
1 polymer ?
#
loop_
_entity_poly.entity_id
_entity_poly.type
_entity_poly.pdbx_seq_one_letter_code
_entity_poly.pdbx_strand_id
1 'polypeptide(L)'
;MKIKVLLACIAAASSLSALIAETEKSPDYWNVKLPINTFRLAPPPLSHKPEYLDLNRDGKIDAIKTITHSDIPVLWLDDGAGGIKKGDTEVDTANACLLIDRNKDGEYDLIIKWLDEDGDGLADMQLVAEYPLEKTDLVWPYGHYMWVIDAQKDSIFNYIDWNTLKIEAWKHTGLSDFYLGYAGTKSFLKIHTSTDKMDDLRFNWENPFLFYDEDGDKLSEMAIRFMAPRPRVKGNRDAKPNTKEYSQLADKIDWVSIGIDMDNDNRPGNEFDFDMSLCFMGEGFKYTGYVQKIKNLKSIRGLKQADKFFPDKRLRELTELLYPAHDDAWDFIFKKAKWNKFWFVFDEDDDCARWERVEFYKPLDPFKVGTNKGGLDDNVQSDPSGDRGEWDEDGSGGGKLYVSKFDGRIHLYGAE
;
A
#
# COMPACT_ATOMS: atom_id res chain seq x y z
N MET A 1 1.37 -18.15 80.89
CA MET A 1 0.59 -17.73 79.70
C MET A 1 1.44 -16.94 78.69
N LYS A 2 2.69 -17.39 78.40
CA LYS A 2 3.68 -16.62 77.62
C LYS A 2 4.30 -17.38 76.42
N ILE A 3 3.78 -18.55 76.06
CA ILE A 3 4.29 -19.36 74.92
C ILE A 3 3.27 -19.45 73.76
N LYS A 4 1.98 -19.19 74.01
CA LYS A 4 0.94 -19.24 72.95
C LYS A 4 0.88 -18.01 72.03
N VAL A 5 1.50 -16.90 72.41
CA VAL A 5 1.48 -15.66 71.60
C VAL A 5 2.60 -15.64 70.55
N LEU A 6 3.73 -16.30 70.82
CA LEU A 6 4.88 -16.28 69.90
C LEU A 6 4.69 -17.20 68.66
N LEU A 7 3.99 -18.33 68.82
CA LEU A 7 3.68 -19.22 67.68
C LEU A 7 2.64 -18.61 66.71
N ALA A 8 1.74 -17.75 67.20
CA ALA A 8 0.73 -17.11 66.35
C ALA A 8 1.35 -16.05 65.42
N CYS A 9 2.43 -15.38 65.85
CA CYS A 9 3.12 -14.37 65.03
C CYS A 9 3.99 -15.00 63.92
N ILE A 10 4.56 -16.19 64.14
CA ILE A 10 5.40 -16.87 63.13
C ILE A 10 4.52 -17.52 62.05
N ALA A 11 3.36 -18.09 62.42
CA ALA A 11 2.41 -18.64 61.44
C ALA A 11 1.77 -17.55 60.55
N ALA A 12 1.59 -16.34 61.09
CA ALA A 12 1.08 -15.18 60.33
C ALA A 12 2.12 -14.57 59.38
N ALA A 13 3.42 -14.69 59.68
CA ALA A 13 4.49 -14.20 58.80
C ALA A 13 4.74 -15.14 57.60
N SER A 14 4.53 -16.45 57.78
CA SER A 14 4.59 -17.44 56.69
C SER A 14 3.35 -17.47 55.80
N SER A 15 2.21 -16.95 56.27
CA SER A 15 1.00 -16.81 55.45
C SER A 15 0.90 -15.45 54.75
N LEU A 16 1.62 -14.41 55.22
CA LEU A 16 1.72 -13.13 54.50
C LEU A 16 2.68 -13.18 53.31
N SER A 17 3.72 -14.00 53.37
CA SER A 17 4.65 -14.22 52.25
C SER A 17 4.07 -15.11 51.14
N ALA A 18 2.94 -15.78 51.41
CA ALA A 18 2.18 -16.55 50.42
C ALA A 18 1.00 -15.78 49.81
N LEU A 19 0.71 -14.55 50.26
CA LEU A 19 -0.38 -13.70 49.75
C LEU A 19 0.09 -12.44 49.01
N ILE A 20 1.40 -12.23 48.84
CA ILE A 20 1.97 -11.17 47.99
C ILE A 20 2.93 -11.80 46.98
N ALA A 21 2.46 -12.87 46.34
CA ALA A 21 2.83 -13.16 44.97
C ALA A 21 1.61 -12.83 44.10
N GLU A 22 1.13 -11.57 44.20
CA GLU A 22 0.66 -10.94 42.97
C GLU A 22 1.85 -11.08 42.02
N THR A 23 1.70 -11.98 41.06
CA THR A 23 2.55 -12.00 39.90
C THR A 23 2.49 -10.57 39.39
N GLU A 24 3.55 -9.79 39.60
CA GLU A 24 3.76 -8.56 38.85
C GLU A 24 3.64 -9.01 37.39
N LYS A 25 2.47 -8.79 36.81
CA LYS A 25 2.33 -8.81 35.37
C LYS A 25 3.36 -7.79 34.94
N SER A 26 4.41 -8.29 34.29
CA SER A 26 5.34 -7.48 33.53
C SER A 26 4.52 -6.36 32.89
N PRO A 27 4.92 -5.08 33.05
CA PRO A 27 4.14 -4.00 32.48
C PRO A 27 3.92 -4.30 31.01
N ASP A 28 2.66 -4.43 30.61
CA ASP A 28 2.28 -4.60 29.22
C ASP A 28 2.86 -3.42 28.44
N TYR A 29 3.20 -3.62 27.16
CA TYR A 29 3.58 -2.49 26.32
C TYR A 29 2.55 -1.39 26.41
N TRP A 30 3.03 -0.18 26.66
CA TRP A 30 2.19 0.94 27.07
C TRP A 30 1.17 1.35 26.00
N ASN A 31 1.47 1.07 24.72
CA ASN A 31 0.62 1.39 23.59
C ASN A 31 -0.09 0.15 23.02
N VAL A 32 -0.77 -0.62 23.87
CA VAL A 32 -1.67 -1.70 23.45
C VAL A 32 -3.11 -1.18 23.45
N LYS A 33 -3.79 -1.24 22.30
CA LYS A 33 -5.21 -0.84 22.13
C LYS A 33 -5.52 0.62 22.48
N LEU A 34 -4.51 1.49 22.50
CA LEU A 34 -4.73 2.93 22.57
C LEU A 34 -4.95 3.47 21.15
N PRO A 35 -5.63 4.62 21.01
CA PRO A 35 -5.82 5.28 19.71
C PRO A 35 -4.53 5.92 19.16
N ILE A 36 -3.36 5.61 19.73
CA ILE A 36 -2.08 6.16 19.31
C ILE A 36 -1.52 5.25 18.22
N ASN A 37 -1.42 5.78 17.01
CA ASN A 37 -0.80 5.09 15.90
C ASN A 37 0.65 4.73 16.23
N THR A 38 1.02 3.50 15.90
CA THR A 38 2.41 3.05 15.97
C THR A 38 2.94 2.97 14.55
N PHE A 39 4.21 3.34 14.36
CA PHE A 39 4.87 3.24 13.06
C PHE A 39 5.63 1.93 12.87
N ARG A 40 5.71 1.10 13.93
CA ARG A 40 6.36 -0.21 13.91
C ARG A 40 5.59 -1.22 14.74
N LEU A 41 5.81 -2.48 14.44
CA LEU A 41 5.31 -3.58 15.26
C LEU A 41 5.82 -3.43 16.70
N ALA A 42 4.91 -3.55 17.67
CA ALA A 42 5.30 -3.53 19.07
C ALA A 42 6.22 -4.73 19.38
N PRO A 43 7.22 -4.59 20.27
CA PRO A 43 8.05 -5.72 20.70
C PRO A 43 7.19 -6.84 21.28
N PRO A 44 7.67 -8.09 21.40
CA PRO A 44 6.94 -9.13 22.10
C PRO A 44 6.81 -8.81 23.61
N PRO A 45 5.88 -9.47 24.34
CA PRO A 45 5.82 -9.37 25.79
C PRO A 45 7.18 -9.68 26.45
N LEU A 46 7.59 -8.95 27.49
CA LEU A 46 8.92 -9.12 28.12
C LEU A 46 9.16 -10.54 28.68
N SER A 47 8.09 -11.26 29.01
CA SER A 47 8.15 -12.66 29.46
C SER A 47 8.37 -13.66 28.33
N HIS A 48 8.07 -13.26 27.09
CA HIS A 48 8.23 -14.10 25.90
C HIS A 48 9.71 -14.12 25.48
N LYS A 49 10.22 -15.31 25.19
CA LYS A 49 11.56 -15.50 24.65
C LYS A 49 11.45 -15.88 23.18
N PRO A 50 11.92 -15.04 22.25
CA PRO A 50 11.94 -15.37 20.84
C PRO A 50 12.73 -16.66 20.57
N GLU A 51 12.31 -17.39 19.54
CA GLU A 51 13.03 -18.53 18.99
C GLU A 51 13.91 -18.04 17.83
N TYR A 52 15.19 -18.38 17.88
CA TYR A 52 16.16 -18.03 16.85
C TYR A 52 16.40 -19.22 15.93
N LEU A 53 16.21 -19.03 14.64
CA LEU A 53 16.28 -20.09 13.64
C LEU A 53 17.53 -19.93 12.78
N ASP A 54 18.34 -20.98 12.74
CA ASP A 54 19.38 -21.20 11.73
C ASP A 54 18.78 -22.14 10.66
N LEU A 55 18.30 -21.56 9.57
CA LEU A 55 17.52 -22.25 8.55
C LEU A 55 18.41 -23.08 7.62
N ASN A 56 19.63 -22.60 7.35
CA ASN A 56 20.56 -23.24 6.43
C ASN A 56 21.63 -24.12 7.13
N ARG A 57 21.70 -24.06 8.47
CA ARG A 57 22.65 -24.76 9.35
C ARG A 57 24.10 -24.30 9.19
N ASP A 58 24.32 -23.02 8.91
CA ASP A 58 25.66 -22.42 8.78
C ASP A 58 26.20 -21.84 10.10
N GLY A 59 25.42 -21.90 11.18
CA GLY A 59 25.76 -21.38 12.50
C GLY A 59 25.39 -19.92 12.72
N LYS A 60 24.80 -19.24 11.73
CA LYS A 60 24.21 -17.91 11.88
C LYS A 60 22.70 -18.01 12.09
N ILE A 61 22.16 -17.02 12.77
CA ILE A 61 20.71 -16.91 12.95
C ILE A 61 20.15 -16.19 11.73
N ASP A 62 19.20 -16.81 11.06
CA ASP A 62 18.56 -16.34 9.84
C ASP A 62 17.18 -15.73 10.09
N ALA A 63 16.52 -16.13 11.17
CA ALA A 63 15.18 -15.66 11.49
C ALA A 63 14.88 -15.61 12.99
N ILE A 64 13.94 -14.73 13.35
CA ILE A 64 13.38 -14.61 14.70
C ILE A 64 11.91 -14.99 14.61
N LYS A 65 11.53 -16.08 15.30
CA LYS A 65 10.13 -16.45 15.49
C LYS A 65 9.66 -15.94 16.85
N THR A 66 8.60 -15.14 16.86
CA THR A 66 8.08 -14.49 18.06
C THR A 66 6.57 -14.29 17.99
N ILE A 67 6.01 -13.48 18.89
CA ILE A 67 4.58 -13.17 18.97
C ILE A 67 4.37 -11.67 19.22
N THR A 68 3.22 -11.15 18.83
CA THR A 68 2.76 -9.82 19.27
C THR A 68 2.24 -9.87 20.72
N HIS A 69 1.91 -8.70 21.28
CA HIS A 69 1.22 -8.59 22.58
C HIS A 69 -0.15 -9.28 22.65
N SER A 70 -0.76 -9.62 21.50
CA SER A 70 -2.02 -10.36 21.43
C SER A 70 -1.81 -11.83 21.08
N ASP A 71 -0.62 -12.36 21.35
CA ASP A 71 -0.18 -13.73 21.06
C ASP A 71 -0.31 -14.12 19.57
N ILE A 72 -0.15 -13.15 18.66
CA ILE A 72 -0.23 -13.39 17.21
C ILE A 72 1.16 -13.80 16.72
N PRO A 73 1.36 -14.97 16.10
CA PRO A 73 2.67 -15.42 15.64
C PRO A 73 3.27 -14.51 14.56
N VAL A 74 4.57 -14.26 14.70
CA VAL A 74 5.36 -13.39 13.83
C VAL A 74 6.69 -14.07 13.50
N LEU A 75 7.14 -13.89 12.27
CA LEU A 75 8.46 -14.33 11.80
C LEU A 75 9.18 -13.17 11.11
N TRP A 76 10.32 -12.79 11.66
CA TRP A 76 11.27 -11.90 11.00
C TRP A 76 12.34 -12.71 10.29
N LEU A 77 12.62 -12.40 9.03
CA LEU A 77 13.71 -12.96 8.25
C LEU A 77 14.77 -11.87 7.99
N ASP A 78 16.04 -12.21 8.23
CA ASP A 78 17.18 -11.40 7.82
C ASP A 78 17.59 -11.78 6.39
N ASP A 79 16.94 -11.15 5.41
CA ASP A 79 17.27 -11.35 3.99
C ASP A 79 18.48 -10.47 3.55
N GLY A 80 18.91 -9.51 4.38
CA GLY A 80 20.01 -8.57 4.12
C GLY A 80 21.40 -9.02 4.59
N ALA A 81 21.47 -10.02 5.46
CA ALA A 81 22.67 -10.42 6.19
C ALA A 81 23.18 -9.34 7.18
N GLY A 82 22.27 -8.55 7.75
CA GLY A 82 22.57 -7.61 8.85
C GLY A 82 23.00 -8.32 10.14
N GLY A 83 22.63 -9.61 10.26
CA GLY A 83 23.01 -10.52 11.32
C GLY A 83 22.13 -10.37 12.55
N ILE A 84 21.40 -11.43 12.89
CA ILE A 84 20.60 -11.50 14.13
C ILE A 84 21.47 -11.91 15.32
N LYS A 85 21.33 -11.21 16.44
CA LYS A 85 21.97 -11.52 17.72
C LYS A 85 20.94 -12.08 18.71
N LYS A 86 21.43 -12.91 19.64
CA LYS A 86 20.60 -13.35 20.78
C LYS A 86 20.23 -12.14 21.64
N GLY A 87 18.95 -11.98 21.89
CA GLY A 87 18.36 -10.82 22.56
C GLY A 87 17.53 -9.96 21.61
N ASP A 88 17.77 -10.04 20.30
CA ASP A 88 16.99 -9.29 19.31
C ASP A 88 15.55 -9.81 19.25
N THR A 89 14.62 -8.88 19.06
CA THR A 89 13.17 -9.16 18.95
C THR A 89 12.60 -8.83 17.57
N GLU A 90 13.38 -8.13 16.75
CA GLU A 90 13.06 -7.70 15.38
C GLU A 90 14.35 -7.66 14.54
N VAL A 91 14.21 -7.47 13.23
CA VAL A 91 15.32 -7.35 12.28
C VAL A 91 15.33 -5.94 11.70
N ASP A 92 16.52 -5.42 11.40
CA ASP A 92 16.67 -4.13 10.71
C ASP A 92 15.91 -4.11 9.37
N THR A 93 15.10 -3.08 9.17
CA THR A 93 14.15 -3.03 8.06
C THR A 93 14.78 -2.74 6.70
N ALA A 94 16.07 -2.41 6.57
CA ALA A 94 16.65 -2.11 5.25
C ALA A 94 16.50 -3.28 4.26
N ASN A 95 16.60 -4.53 4.76
CA ASN A 95 16.51 -5.75 3.95
C ASN A 95 15.79 -6.88 4.71
N ALA A 96 14.73 -6.54 5.44
CA ALA A 96 13.96 -7.50 6.21
C ALA A 96 12.76 -8.05 5.45
N CYS A 97 12.30 -9.23 5.88
CA CYS A 97 10.97 -9.70 5.56
C CYS A 97 10.24 -10.08 6.85
N LEU A 98 9.06 -9.51 7.06
CA LEU A 98 8.16 -9.76 8.17
C LEU A 98 6.97 -10.58 7.67
N LEU A 99 6.67 -11.69 8.36
CA LEU A 99 5.51 -12.53 8.12
C LEU A 99 4.66 -12.61 9.38
N ILE A 100 3.34 -12.47 9.24
CA ILE A 100 2.38 -12.42 10.36
C ILE A 100 1.23 -13.38 10.09
N ASP A 101 1.01 -14.32 11.02
CA ASP A 101 -0.09 -15.29 11.03
C ASP A 101 -1.19 -14.72 11.92
N ARG A 102 -2.17 -14.04 11.32
CA ARG A 102 -3.15 -13.21 12.02
C ARG A 102 -4.26 -14.04 12.65
N ASN A 103 -4.61 -15.17 12.03
CA ASN A 103 -5.67 -16.06 12.51
C ASN A 103 -5.14 -17.24 13.37
N LYS A 104 -3.81 -17.38 13.49
CA LYS A 104 -3.10 -18.40 14.29
C LYS A 104 -3.31 -19.83 13.76
N ASP A 105 -3.49 -20.00 12.45
CA ASP A 105 -3.68 -21.31 11.82
C ASP A 105 -2.37 -21.98 11.37
N GLY A 106 -1.24 -21.27 11.47
CA GLY A 106 0.08 -21.73 11.08
C GLY A 106 0.49 -21.35 9.66
N GLU A 107 -0.38 -20.71 8.88
CA GLU A 107 -0.10 -20.06 7.61
C GLU A 107 0.04 -18.53 7.83
N TYR A 108 0.93 -17.89 7.09
CA TYR A 108 1.16 -16.44 7.26
C TYR A 108 0.28 -15.64 6.31
N ASP A 109 -0.49 -14.70 6.85
CA ASP A 109 -1.52 -13.93 6.13
C ASP A 109 -1.06 -12.56 5.64
N LEU A 110 -0.06 -11.96 6.30
CA LEU A 110 0.47 -10.66 5.95
C LEU A 110 1.99 -10.74 5.85
N ILE A 111 2.50 -10.33 4.70
CA ILE A 111 3.92 -10.32 4.37
C ILE A 111 4.31 -8.89 4.04
N ILE A 112 5.34 -8.39 4.71
CA ILE A 112 5.91 -7.07 4.45
C ILE A 112 7.40 -7.28 4.22
N LYS A 113 7.89 -6.80 3.09
CA LYS A 113 9.28 -6.95 2.69
C LYS A 113 9.85 -5.61 2.30
N TRP A 114 11.05 -5.35 2.76
CA TRP A 114 11.80 -4.13 2.47
C TRP A 114 13.09 -4.48 1.74
N LEU A 115 13.51 -3.60 0.83
CA LEU A 115 14.71 -3.77 0.02
C LEU A 115 15.48 -2.45 -0.01
N ASP A 116 16.76 -2.50 0.33
CA ASP A 116 17.75 -1.46 0.10
C ASP A 116 18.40 -1.74 -1.25
N GLU A 117 18.10 -0.90 -2.24
CA GLU A 117 18.48 -1.10 -3.64
C GLU A 117 19.84 -0.47 -3.98
N ASP A 118 20.32 0.49 -3.20
CA ASP A 118 21.60 1.18 -3.42
C ASP A 118 22.67 0.99 -2.34
N GLY A 119 22.34 0.29 -1.25
CA GLY A 119 23.26 -0.11 -0.19
C GLY A 119 23.53 0.99 0.84
N ASP A 120 22.67 2.00 0.94
CA ASP A 120 22.81 3.10 1.91
C ASP A 120 22.35 2.71 3.34
N GLY A 121 21.76 1.52 3.50
CA GLY A 121 21.25 1.02 4.77
C GLY A 121 19.83 1.48 5.09
N LEU A 122 19.12 2.09 4.14
CA LEU A 122 17.70 2.41 4.21
C LEU A 122 16.95 1.61 3.14
N ALA A 123 15.69 1.32 3.39
CA ALA A 123 14.87 0.67 2.37
C ALA A 123 14.51 1.69 1.28
N ASP A 124 14.52 1.23 0.03
CA ASP A 124 14.10 1.93 -1.19
C ASP A 124 12.78 1.42 -1.73
N MET A 125 12.42 0.18 -1.37
CA MET A 125 11.20 -0.45 -1.82
C MET A 125 10.55 -1.18 -0.65
N GLN A 126 9.22 -1.12 -0.60
CA GLN A 126 8.41 -1.97 0.26
C GLN A 126 7.39 -2.74 -0.57
N LEU A 127 7.42 -4.06 -0.43
CA LEU A 127 6.40 -4.99 -0.90
C LEU A 127 5.47 -5.35 0.27
N VAL A 128 4.17 -5.24 0.05
CA VAL A 128 3.14 -5.82 0.93
C VAL A 128 2.33 -6.86 0.15
N ALA A 129 2.21 -8.06 0.71
CA ALA A 129 1.30 -9.09 0.25
C ALA A 129 0.37 -9.52 1.39
N GLU A 130 -0.93 -9.37 1.18
CA GLU A 130 -1.97 -9.72 2.13
C GLU A 130 -2.87 -10.82 1.56
N TYR A 131 -3.09 -11.86 2.35
CA TYR A 131 -4.00 -12.96 2.08
C TYR A 131 -5.20 -12.85 3.05
N PRO A 132 -6.44 -12.95 2.54
CA PRO A 132 -7.63 -12.89 3.38
C PRO A 132 -7.70 -14.05 4.37
N LEU A 133 -8.17 -13.76 5.60
CA LEU A 133 -8.36 -14.77 6.66
C LEU A 133 -9.53 -15.71 6.38
N GLU A 134 -10.52 -15.19 5.65
CA GLU A 134 -11.63 -15.97 5.12
C GLU A 134 -11.33 -16.32 3.66
N LYS A 135 -12.03 -17.31 3.11
CA LYS A 135 -11.85 -17.63 1.69
C LYS A 135 -12.07 -16.38 0.84
N THR A 136 -11.15 -16.15 -0.09
CA THR A 136 -11.10 -14.94 -0.93
C THR A 136 -12.41 -14.67 -1.68
N ASP A 137 -13.28 -15.66 -1.89
CA ASP A 137 -14.59 -15.54 -2.53
C ASP A 137 -15.70 -14.93 -1.64
N LEU A 138 -15.44 -14.68 -0.34
CA LEU A 138 -16.43 -14.25 0.65
C LEU A 138 -16.23 -12.83 1.21
N VAL A 139 -15.08 -12.19 0.98
CA VAL A 139 -14.70 -10.94 1.65
C VAL A 139 -14.10 -9.93 0.68
N TRP A 140 -14.41 -8.64 0.80
CA TRP A 140 -13.70 -7.57 0.07
C TRP A 140 -12.90 -6.73 1.09
N PRO A 141 -11.63 -6.36 0.80
CA PRO A 141 -10.84 -6.70 -0.38
C PRO A 141 -10.32 -8.15 -0.37
N TYR A 142 -9.92 -8.64 -1.54
CA TYR A 142 -9.58 -10.05 -1.80
C TYR A 142 -8.10 -10.38 -1.54
N GLY A 143 -7.50 -9.64 -0.63
CA GLY A 143 -6.07 -9.53 -0.45
C GLY A 143 -5.51 -8.29 -1.15
N HIS A 144 -4.23 -8.06 -0.92
CA HIS A 144 -3.49 -6.94 -1.50
C HIS A 144 -2.14 -7.42 -2.01
N TYR A 145 -1.70 -6.88 -3.14
CA TYR A 145 -0.34 -6.98 -3.62
C TYR A 145 0.13 -5.59 -4.05
N MET A 146 1.01 -5.01 -3.25
CA MET A 146 1.32 -3.59 -3.30
C MET A 146 2.82 -3.36 -3.22
N TRP A 147 3.31 -2.41 -4.02
CA TRP A 147 4.68 -1.93 -3.98
C TRP A 147 4.68 -0.42 -3.76
N VAL A 148 5.54 0.05 -2.87
CA VAL A 148 5.94 1.46 -2.79
C VAL A 148 7.42 1.51 -3.13
N ILE A 149 7.79 2.40 -4.06
CA ILE A 149 9.16 2.70 -4.45
C ILE A 149 9.44 4.13 -3.97
N ASP A 150 10.38 4.25 -3.04
CA ASP A 150 10.73 5.50 -2.38
C ASP A 150 11.85 6.23 -3.13
N ALA A 151 11.54 6.75 -4.32
CA ALA A 151 12.53 7.49 -5.10
C ALA A 151 12.96 8.81 -4.42
N GLN A 152 12.17 9.33 -3.48
CA GLN A 152 12.44 10.55 -2.74
C GLN A 152 13.36 10.36 -1.53
N LYS A 153 13.59 9.10 -1.10
CA LYS A 153 14.47 8.73 0.02
C LYS A 153 14.04 9.34 1.36
N ASP A 154 12.74 9.27 1.67
CA ASP A 154 12.19 9.72 2.96
C ASP A 154 11.88 8.56 3.93
N SER A 155 12.02 7.30 3.47
CA SER A 155 11.71 6.06 4.20
C SER A 155 10.24 5.90 4.64
N ILE A 156 9.31 6.59 3.98
CA ILE A 156 7.86 6.48 4.19
C ILE A 156 7.26 5.50 3.17
N PHE A 157 6.56 4.49 3.68
CA PHE A 157 5.98 3.37 2.91
C PHE A 157 4.53 3.11 3.30
N ASN A 158 3.96 1.95 2.92
CA ASN A 158 2.58 1.62 3.27
C ASN A 158 2.37 1.68 4.78
N TYR A 159 1.27 2.33 5.17
CA TYR A 159 0.82 2.30 6.54
C TYR A 159 0.20 0.94 6.87
N ILE A 160 0.81 0.26 7.84
CA ILE A 160 0.25 -0.91 8.50
C ILE A 160 -0.20 -0.47 9.89
N ASP A 161 -1.48 -0.62 10.19
CA ASP A 161 -1.97 -0.44 11.56
C ASP A 161 -1.49 -1.63 12.39
N TRP A 162 -0.44 -1.44 13.20
CA TRP A 162 0.15 -2.53 13.98
C TRP A 162 -0.70 -2.98 15.18
N ASN A 163 -1.78 -2.26 15.52
CA ASN A 163 -2.75 -2.73 16.51
C ASN A 163 -3.72 -3.75 15.91
N THR A 164 -4.11 -3.55 14.65
CA THR A 164 -5.07 -4.43 13.95
C THR A 164 -4.42 -5.38 12.94
N LEU A 165 -3.13 -5.17 12.63
CA LEU A 165 -2.32 -5.91 11.65
C LEU A 165 -2.97 -5.90 10.27
N LYS A 166 -3.46 -4.72 9.87
CA LYS A 166 -4.08 -4.47 8.57
C LYS A 166 -3.28 -3.42 7.81
N ILE A 167 -3.15 -3.61 6.51
CA ILE A 167 -2.74 -2.53 5.63
C ILE A 167 -3.87 -1.49 5.58
N GLU A 168 -3.51 -0.24 5.82
CA GLU A 168 -4.41 0.91 5.80
C GLU A 168 -3.72 2.06 5.06
N ALA A 169 -3.20 1.77 3.87
CA ALA A 169 -2.47 2.74 3.04
C ALA A 169 -3.27 4.03 2.78
N TRP A 170 -4.60 3.92 2.78
CA TRP A 170 -5.59 4.99 2.59
C TRP A 170 -5.99 5.74 3.85
N LYS A 171 -5.35 5.46 4.98
CA LYS A 171 -5.67 6.18 6.22
C LYS A 171 -4.94 7.51 6.26
N HIS A 172 -5.69 8.52 6.67
CA HIS A 172 -5.23 9.89 6.81
C HIS A 172 -5.81 10.52 8.07
N THR A 173 -5.27 11.69 8.43
CA THR A 173 -5.97 12.65 9.27
C THR A 173 -6.52 13.80 8.43
N GLY A 174 -7.48 14.57 8.97
CA GLY A 174 -8.07 15.69 8.25
C GLY A 174 -8.64 15.28 6.89
N LEU A 175 -8.40 16.10 5.87
CA LEU A 175 -8.87 15.86 4.50
C LEU A 175 -7.89 14.97 3.69
N SER A 176 -6.57 15.12 3.89
CA SER A 176 -5.52 14.61 2.99
C SER A 176 -4.21 14.15 3.64
N ASP A 177 -4.03 14.25 4.97
CA ASP A 177 -2.77 13.90 5.66
C ASP A 177 -2.54 12.37 5.71
N PHE A 178 -2.23 11.76 4.57
CA PHE A 178 -2.10 10.31 4.40
C PHE A 178 -0.82 9.77 5.01
N TYR A 179 -0.93 8.69 5.78
CA TYR A 179 0.23 8.11 6.46
C TYR A 179 1.26 7.46 5.53
N LEU A 180 0.87 7.08 4.31
CA LEU A 180 1.82 6.59 3.31
C LEU A 180 2.70 7.71 2.74
N GLY A 181 2.29 8.97 2.88
CA GLY A 181 2.99 10.12 2.31
C GLY A 181 2.97 10.09 0.79
N TYR A 182 1.79 10.23 0.18
CA TYR A 182 1.63 10.30 -1.28
C TYR A 182 2.09 11.66 -1.82
N ALA A 183 3.39 11.89 -1.80
CA ALA A 183 3.98 13.16 -2.20
C ALA A 183 5.31 12.97 -2.96
N GLY A 184 5.79 14.07 -3.53
CA GLY A 184 7.14 14.17 -4.05
C GLY A 184 7.36 13.36 -5.33
N THR A 185 8.30 12.41 -5.30
CA THR A 185 8.69 11.58 -6.47
C THR A 185 8.41 10.08 -6.29
N LYS A 186 7.50 9.72 -5.38
CA LYS A 186 7.22 8.31 -5.10
C LYS A 186 6.56 7.59 -6.27
N SER A 187 6.73 6.27 -6.31
CA SER A 187 5.93 5.40 -7.18
C SER A 187 5.20 4.33 -6.39
N PHE A 188 3.99 4.02 -6.83
CA PHE A 188 3.09 3.10 -6.15
C PHE A 188 2.45 2.13 -7.16
N LEU A 189 2.45 0.85 -6.81
CA LEU A 189 1.76 -0.20 -7.57
C LEU A 189 0.77 -0.90 -6.65
N LYS A 190 -0.46 -1.16 -7.11
CA LYS A 190 -1.51 -1.77 -6.26
C LYS A 190 -2.53 -2.59 -7.03
N ILE A 191 -2.87 -3.74 -6.45
CA ILE A 191 -4.02 -4.55 -6.83
C ILE A 191 -4.69 -5.14 -5.59
N HIS A 192 -6.03 -5.12 -5.57
CA HIS A 192 -6.85 -5.82 -4.58
C HIS A 192 -6.99 -7.31 -4.94
N THR A 193 -5.90 -8.05 -4.83
CA THR A 193 -5.82 -9.48 -5.15
C THR A 193 -4.63 -10.10 -4.43
N SER A 194 -4.84 -11.29 -3.85
CA SER A 194 -3.75 -12.10 -3.33
C SER A 194 -2.92 -12.74 -4.46
N THR A 195 -1.62 -12.87 -4.22
CA THR A 195 -0.62 -13.29 -5.22
C THR A 195 -0.84 -14.71 -5.74
N ASP A 196 -1.42 -15.61 -4.94
CA ASP A 196 -1.78 -16.97 -5.34
C ASP A 196 -2.86 -17.03 -6.44
N LYS A 197 -3.59 -15.93 -6.64
CA LYS A 197 -4.58 -15.77 -7.73
C LYS A 197 -4.01 -15.09 -8.96
N MET A 198 -2.73 -14.71 -8.98
CA MET A 198 -2.08 -14.06 -10.12
C MET A 198 -1.20 -15.06 -10.87
N ASP A 199 -1.22 -15.04 -12.21
CA ASP A 199 -0.31 -15.85 -13.03
C ASP A 199 1.09 -15.25 -13.06
N ASP A 200 1.19 -13.93 -13.19
CA ASP A 200 2.44 -13.19 -13.29
C ASP A 200 2.48 -12.06 -12.25
N LEU A 201 3.40 -12.17 -11.28
CA LEU A 201 3.55 -11.19 -10.19
C LEU A 201 4.26 -9.91 -10.64
N ARG A 202 4.75 -9.84 -11.88
CA ARG A 202 5.36 -8.61 -12.41
C ARG A 202 4.33 -7.56 -12.83
N PHE A 203 3.05 -7.96 -12.95
CA PHE A 203 1.95 -7.07 -13.31
C PHE A 203 1.23 -6.49 -12.10
N ASN A 204 0.62 -5.32 -12.28
CA ASN A 204 -0.21 -4.69 -11.27
C ASN A 204 -1.41 -3.93 -11.90
N TRP A 205 -2.43 -3.61 -11.10
CA TRP A 205 -3.67 -2.96 -11.59
C TRP A 205 -3.47 -1.45 -11.73
N GLU A 206 -3.11 -0.80 -10.62
CA GLU A 206 -2.46 0.51 -10.63
C GLU A 206 -0.99 0.28 -10.93
N ASN A 207 -0.55 0.68 -12.12
CA ASN A 207 0.73 0.23 -12.66
C ASN A 207 1.36 1.22 -13.65
N PRO A 208 1.95 2.31 -13.16
CA PRO A 208 2.04 2.76 -11.76
C PRO A 208 1.11 3.93 -11.43
N PHE A 209 1.12 4.35 -10.17
CA PHE A 209 0.79 5.72 -9.75
C PHE A 209 2.11 6.46 -9.41
N LEU A 210 2.35 7.59 -10.07
CA LEU A 210 3.60 8.36 -10.03
C LEU A 210 3.32 9.76 -9.51
N PHE A 211 4.22 10.28 -8.69
CA PHE A 211 4.21 11.64 -8.19
C PHE A 211 5.41 12.40 -8.75
N TYR A 212 5.28 13.70 -8.98
CA TYR A 212 6.32 14.53 -9.58
C TYR A 212 6.54 15.78 -8.74
N ASP A 213 7.80 16.01 -8.38
CA ASP A 213 8.32 17.16 -7.64
C ASP A 213 9.26 17.91 -8.58
N GLU A 214 8.71 18.82 -9.38
CA GLU A 214 9.46 19.49 -10.44
C GLU A 214 10.34 20.63 -9.92
N ASP A 215 10.01 21.20 -8.75
CA ASP A 215 10.75 22.30 -8.15
C ASP A 215 11.69 21.88 -7.00
N GLY A 216 11.59 20.63 -6.53
CA GLY A 216 12.49 19.99 -5.60
C GLY A 216 12.20 20.30 -4.13
N ASP A 217 11.00 20.78 -3.81
CA ASP A 217 10.62 21.18 -2.46
C ASP A 217 10.06 20.02 -1.60
N LYS A 218 9.88 18.85 -2.23
CA LYS A 218 9.36 17.58 -1.69
C LYS A 218 7.85 17.40 -1.73
N LEU A 219 7.11 18.30 -2.35
CA LEU A 219 5.67 18.23 -2.58
C LEU A 219 5.41 17.81 -4.03
N SER A 220 4.15 17.49 -4.35
CA SER A 220 3.81 17.00 -5.69
C SER A 220 3.19 18.12 -6.51
N GLU A 221 3.77 18.43 -7.66
CA GLU A 221 3.14 19.35 -8.63
C GLU A 221 2.15 18.61 -9.54
N MET A 222 2.36 17.30 -9.67
CA MET A 222 1.60 16.46 -10.57
C MET A 222 1.59 15.02 -10.07
N ALA A 223 0.49 14.32 -10.33
CA ALA A 223 0.44 12.88 -10.19
C ALA A 223 -0.13 12.22 -11.44
N ILE A 224 0.49 11.13 -11.89
CA ILE A 224 0.06 10.37 -13.07
C ILE A 224 -0.26 8.93 -12.66
N ARG A 225 -1.51 8.51 -12.88
CA ARG A 225 -1.96 7.15 -12.60
C ARG A 225 -2.23 6.39 -13.88
N PHE A 226 -1.62 5.22 -14.02
CA PHE A 226 -1.82 4.29 -15.11
C PHE A 226 -2.59 3.06 -14.64
N MET A 227 -3.64 2.69 -15.36
CA MET A 227 -4.48 1.55 -15.02
C MET A 227 -4.42 0.46 -16.09
N ALA A 228 -3.99 -0.74 -15.68
CA ALA A 228 -4.03 -1.93 -16.51
C ALA A 228 -5.41 -2.60 -16.36
N PRO A 229 -6.20 -2.79 -17.43
CA PRO A 229 -7.50 -3.40 -17.31
C PRO A 229 -7.35 -4.90 -16.99
N ARG A 230 -8.33 -5.47 -16.30
CA ARG A 230 -8.53 -6.91 -16.32
C ARG A 230 -9.04 -7.30 -17.72
N PRO A 231 -8.33 -8.14 -18.48
CA PRO A 231 -8.74 -8.51 -19.82
C PRO A 231 -10.01 -9.34 -19.68
N ARG A 232 -11.16 -8.70 -19.89
CA ARG A 232 -12.46 -9.37 -20.03
C ARG A 232 -12.51 -10.30 -21.26
N VAL A 233 -11.41 -10.41 -22.01
CA VAL A 233 -11.30 -10.94 -23.37
C VAL A 233 -10.31 -12.11 -23.42
N LYS A 234 -10.62 -13.17 -22.66
CA LYS A 234 -10.24 -14.57 -22.93
C LYS A 234 -11.39 -15.51 -22.50
N GLY A 235 -12.63 -15.16 -22.85
CA GLY A 235 -13.82 -15.96 -22.48
C GLY A 235 -14.24 -15.83 -21.01
N ASN A 236 -13.72 -14.83 -20.30
CA ASN A 236 -13.85 -14.72 -18.85
C ASN A 236 -14.71 -13.54 -18.39
N ARG A 237 -15.67 -13.11 -19.22
CA ARG A 237 -16.62 -12.04 -18.85
C ARG A 237 -17.47 -12.40 -17.63
N ASP A 238 -17.65 -13.71 -17.42
CA ASP A 238 -18.46 -14.27 -16.34
C ASP A 238 -17.61 -14.78 -15.17
N ALA A 239 -16.29 -14.53 -15.17
CA ALA A 239 -15.47 -14.85 -14.01
C ALA A 239 -16.04 -14.12 -12.81
N LYS A 240 -16.33 -14.91 -11.77
CA LYS A 240 -16.62 -14.33 -10.47
C LYS A 240 -15.38 -13.59 -10.00
N PRO A 241 -15.54 -12.42 -9.35
CA PRO A 241 -14.46 -11.80 -8.59
C PRO A 241 -13.68 -12.86 -7.80
N ASN A 242 -12.37 -12.67 -7.64
CA ASN A 242 -11.52 -13.41 -6.66
C ASN A 242 -11.20 -14.84 -7.09
N THR A 243 -11.55 -15.16 -8.32
CA THR A 243 -11.05 -16.34 -9.00
C THR A 243 -9.71 -16.01 -9.64
N LYS A 244 -8.88 -17.04 -9.81
CA LYS A 244 -7.62 -16.89 -10.53
C LYS A 244 -7.86 -16.31 -11.91
N GLU A 245 -8.93 -16.74 -12.58
CA GLU A 245 -9.29 -16.26 -13.90
C GLU A 245 -9.62 -14.76 -13.87
N TYR A 246 -10.34 -14.27 -12.86
CA TYR A 246 -10.68 -12.83 -12.72
C TYR A 246 -9.45 -11.96 -12.45
N SER A 247 -8.53 -12.46 -11.64
CA SER A 247 -7.39 -11.71 -11.09
C SER A 247 -6.27 -11.41 -12.09
N GLN A 248 -6.37 -11.88 -13.33
CA GLN A 248 -5.37 -11.62 -14.35
C GLN A 248 -5.50 -10.21 -14.94
N LEU A 249 -4.36 -9.62 -15.27
CA LEU A 249 -4.25 -8.28 -15.83
C LEU A 249 -3.79 -8.33 -17.29
N ALA A 250 -4.15 -7.30 -18.04
CA ALA A 250 -3.70 -7.13 -19.40
C ALA A 250 -2.26 -6.62 -19.42
N ASP A 251 -1.58 -6.85 -20.54
CA ASP A 251 -0.23 -6.34 -20.82
C ASP A 251 -0.24 -4.92 -21.40
N LYS A 252 -1.38 -4.23 -21.32
CA LYS A 252 -1.59 -2.86 -21.80
C LYS A 252 -2.16 -1.97 -20.70
N ILE A 253 -1.93 -0.67 -20.81
CA ILE A 253 -2.65 0.38 -20.11
C ILE A 253 -3.69 0.93 -21.07
N ASP A 254 -4.95 1.07 -20.65
CA ASP A 254 -6.01 1.67 -21.46
C ASP A 254 -6.74 2.84 -20.80
N TRP A 255 -6.30 3.21 -19.59
CA TRP A 255 -6.80 4.35 -18.84
C TRP A 255 -5.63 5.02 -18.12
N VAL A 256 -5.53 6.35 -18.24
CA VAL A 256 -4.54 7.18 -17.53
C VAL A 256 -5.21 8.43 -16.99
N SER A 257 -4.86 8.85 -15.78
CA SER A 257 -5.16 10.19 -15.28
C SER A 257 -3.91 10.99 -14.96
N ILE A 258 -4.02 12.31 -15.11
CA ILE A 258 -3.00 13.30 -14.73
C ILE A 258 -3.69 14.32 -13.84
N GLY A 259 -3.33 14.39 -12.56
CA GLY A 259 -3.70 15.48 -11.64
C GLY A 259 -2.59 16.53 -11.62
N ILE A 260 -2.94 17.81 -11.58
CA ILE A 260 -2.01 18.94 -11.65
C ILE A 260 -2.36 19.95 -10.57
N ASP A 261 -1.36 20.35 -9.79
CA ASP A 261 -1.35 21.52 -8.91
C ASP A 261 -0.88 22.71 -9.75
N MET A 262 -1.77 23.67 -9.98
CA MET A 262 -1.53 24.82 -10.84
C MET A 262 -1.04 26.04 -10.06
N ASP A 263 -1.37 26.16 -8.79
CA ASP A 263 -0.98 27.30 -7.97
C ASP A 263 0.16 27.01 -6.97
N ASN A 264 0.61 25.74 -6.92
CA ASN A 264 1.74 25.22 -6.15
C ASN A 264 1.55 25.52 -4.66
N ASP A 265 0.46 24.99 -4.12
CA ASP A 265 0.06 25.18 -2.73
C ASP A 265 -0.04 23.88 -1.92
N ASN A 266 0.31 22.74 -2.55
CA ASN A 266 0.49 21.48 -1.86
C ASN A 266 1.39 21.65 -0.63
N ARG A 267 1.05 20.97 0.46
CA ARG A 267 1.77 21.07 1.73
C ARG A 267 1.53 19.86 2.62
N PRO A 268 2.29 19.66 3.71
CA PRO A 268 1.98 18.63 4.68
C PRO A 268 0.55 18.78 5.23
N GLY A 269 -0.25 17.71 5.12
CA GLY A 269 -1.68 17.67 5.40
C GLY A 269 -2.58 18.27 4.33
N ASN A 270 -2.04 18.51 3.13
CA ASN A 270 -2.70 18.94 1.91
C ASN A 270 -1.92 18.45 0.67
N GLU A 271 -1.55 17.17 0.62
CA GLU A 271 -0.65 16.61 -0.41
C GLU A 271 -1.35 16.18 -1.71
N PHE A 272 -2.68 16.29 -1.77
CA PHE A 272 -3.51 15.91 -2.91
C PHE A 272 -4.29 17.11 -3.48
N ASP A 273 -3.76 18.32 -3.30
CA ASP A 273 -4.37 19.51 -3.83
C ASP A 273 -3.98 19.72 -5.30
N PHE A 274 -4.73 19.07 -6.19
CA PHE A 274 -4.53 19.15 -7.63
C PHE A 274 -5.70 19.88 -8.31
N ASP A 275 -5.63 21.19 -8.50
CA ASP A 275 -6.65 22.04 -9.14
C ASP A 275 -7.42 21.41 -10.31
N MET A 276 -6.75 20.60 -11.13
CA MET A 276 -7.38 19.94 -12.25
C MET A 276 -6.87 18.53 -12.51
N SER A 277 -7.71 17.74 -13.20
CA SER A 277 -7.38 16.40 -13.65
C SER A 277 -7.79 16.16 -15.09
N LEU A 278 -6.97 15.40 -15.82
CA LEU A 278 -7.22 14.94 -17.19
C LEU A 278 -7.24 13.42 -17.25
N CYS A 279 -8.23 12.85 -17.94
CA CYS A 279 -8.38 11.42 -18.15
C CYS A 279 -8.17 11.09 -19.63
N PHE A 280 -7.43 10.02 -19.90
CA PHE A 280 -7.18 9.49 -21.23
C PHE A 280 -7.65 8.04 -21.29
N MET A 281 -8.54 7.73 -22.23
CA MET A 281 -9.11 6.39 -22.40
C MET A 281 -9.06 5.96 -23.87
N GLY A 282 -8.82 4.67 -24.12
CA GLY A 282 -8.85 4.13 -25.48
C GLY A 282 -8.18 2.78 -25.69
N GLU A 283 -7.55 2.57 -26.86
CA GLU A 283 -6.77 1.35 -27.11
C GLU A 283 -5.54 1.30 -26.18
N GLY A 284 -4.96 2.48 -25.91
CA GLY A 284 -3.88 2.69 -24.98
C GLY A 284 -2.53 2.23 -25.53
N PHE A 285 -1.70 1.62 -24.69
CA PHE A 285 -0.36 1.16 -25.07
C PHE A 285 0.07 -0.10 -24.32
N LYS A 286 0.97 -0.88 -24.93
CA LYS A 286 1.59 -2.06 -24.30
C LYS A 286 2.75 -1.65 -23.39
N TYR A 287 2.80 -2.14 -22.16
CA TYR A 287 3.83 -1.74 -21.18
C TYR A 287 4.85 -2.85 -20.84
N THR A 288 4.69 -4.09 -21.32
CA THR A 288 5.62 -5.20 -20.99
C THR A 288 7.07 -5.00 -21.45
N GLY A 289 7.34 -4.02 -22.32
CA GLY A 289 8.70 -3.67 -22.73
C GLY A 289 9.48 -2.87 -21.68
N TYR A 290 8.84 -2.46 -20.59
CA TYR A 290 9.37 -1.49 -19.64
C TYR A 290 9.64 -2.19 -18.33
N VAL A 291 10.85 -2.72 -18.28
CA VAL A 291 11.32 -3.62 -17.24
C VAL A 291 12.05 -2.81 -16.17
N GLN A 292 11.49 -2.79 -14.98
CA GLN A 292 12.06 -2.17 -13.80
C GLN A 292 12.76 -3.27 -13.00
N LYS A 293 14.08 -3.35 -13.12
CA LYS A 293 14.85 -4.42 -12.48
C LYS A 293 15.01 -4.16 -10.99
N ILE A 294 14.84 -5.21 -10.20
CA ILE A 294 15.24 -5.23 -8.80
C ILE A 294 16.76 -5.41 -8.77
N LYS A 295 17.49 -4.45 -8.20
CA LYS A 295 18.95 -4.44 -8.10
C LYS A 295 19.43 -5.37 -7.00
N ASN A 296 18.78 -5.36 -5.84
CA ASN A 296 19.15 -6.19 -4.69
C ASN A 296 18.53 -7.59 -4.78
N LEU A 297 18.97 -8.35 -5.80
CA LEU A 297 18.52 -9.73 -6.05
C LEU A 297 18.81 -10.69 -4.89
N LYS A 298 19.84 -10.39 -4.09
CA LYS A 298 20.19 -11.18 -2.92
C LYS A 298 19.11 -11.03 -1.85
N SER A 299 18.72 -9.80 -1.54
CA SER A 299 17.70 -9.49 -0.52
C SER A 299 16.33 -9.98 -0.96
N ILE A 300 15.87 -9.66 -2.19
CA ILE A 300 14.55 -10.13 -2.66
C ILE A 300 14.43 -11.66 -2.58
N ARG A 301 15.50 -12.38 -2.94
CA ARG A 301 15.52 -13.83 -2.85
C ARG A 301 15.61 -14.35 -1.42
N GLY A 302 16.52 -13.78 -0.64
CA GLY A 302 16.94 -14.29 0.67
C GLY A 302 17.27 -15.78 0.67
N LEU A 303 17.14 -16.44 1.81
CA LEU A 303 17.40 -17.88 1.92
C LEU A 303 16.25 -18.73 1.36
N LYS A 304 16.59 -19.65 0.46
CA LYS A 304 15.62 -20.60 -0.15
C LYS A 304 14.89 -21.47 0.88
N GLN A 305 15.53 -21.77 2.01
CA GLN A 305 14.95 -22.56 3.10
C GLN A 305 13.74 -21.88 3.74
N ALA A 306 13.64 -20.56 3.63
CA ALA A 306 12.51 -19.79 4.14
C ALA A 306 11.29 -19.83 3.20
N ASP A 307 11.41 -20.33 1.96
CA ASP A 307 10.27 -20.45 1.03
C ASP A 307 9.08 -21.23 1.63
N LYS A 308 9.35 -22.17 2.54
CA LYS A 308 8.34 -22.98 3.22
C LYS A 308 7.36 -22.19 4.09
N PHE A 309 7.67 -20.93 4.40
CA PHE A 309 6.82 -20.05 5.22
C PHE A 309 5.89 -19.18 4.38
N PHE A 310 6.03 -19.17 3.05
CA PHE A 310 5.29 -18.26 2.18
C PHE A 310 4.10 -18.98 1.54
N PRO A 311 2.88 -18.42 1.61
CA PRO A 311 1.75 -18.93 0.83
C PRO A 311 2.05 -18.91 -0.68
N ASP A 312 2.70 -17.84 -1.15
CA ASP A 312 3.25 -17.75 -2.52
C ASP A 312 4.73 -17.35 -2.50
N LYS A 313 5.60 -18.35 -2.65
CA LYS A 313 7.06 -18.14 -2.69
C LYS A 313 7.54 -17.36 -3.92
N ARG A 314 6.73 -17.23 -4.99
CA ARG A 314 7.12 -16.52 -6.22
C ARG A 314 7.45 -15.05 -5.94
N LEU A 315 6.90 -14.47 -4.87
CA LEU A 315 7.25 -13.14 -4.37
C LEU A 315 8.76 -12.96 -4.16
N ARG A 316 9.45 -14.02 -3.70
CA ARG A 316 10.91 -14.04 -3.48
C ARG A 316 11.70 -14.33 -4.75
N GLU A 317 11.03 -14.78 -5.81
CA GLU A 317 11.67 -15.15 -7.07
C GLU A 317 11.62 -14.00 -8.09
N LEU A 318 10.98 -12.88 -7.74
CA LEU A 318 10.92 -11.67 -8.55
C LEU A 318 12.33 -11.09 -8.76
N THR A 319 12.61 -10.77 -10.02
CA THR A 319 13.84 -10.07 -10.43
C THR A 319 13.54 -8.71 -11.07
N GLU A 320 12.28 -8.45 -11.38
CA GLU A 320 11.83 -7.28 -12.11
C GLU A 320 10.33 -7.05 -11.89
N LEU A 321 9.88 -5.82 -12.15
CA LEU A 321 8.50 -5.38 -12.25
C LEU A 321 8.29 -4.76 -13.64
N LEU A 322 7.05 -4.70 -14.12
CA LEU A 322 6.75 -4.17 -15.46
C LEU A 322 5.87 -2.93 -15.35
N TYR A 323 6.46 -1.74 -15.45
CA TYR A 323 5.72 -0.47 -15.41
C TYR A 323 6.50 0.68 -16.07
N PRO A 324 5.82 1.69 -16.64
CA PRO A 324 6.46 2.92 -17.12
C PRO A 324 7.06 3.72 -15.95
N ALA A 325 8.35 4.04 -15.98
CA ALA A 325 8.96 4.93 -14.99
C ALA A 325 8.60 6.41 -15.24
N HIS A 326 8.91 7.30 -14.29
CA HIS A 326 8.70 8.75 -14.40
C HIS A 326 9.18 9.31 -15.75
N ASP A 327 10.43 9.04 -16.13
CA ASP A 327 11.04 9.54 -17.37
C ASP A 327 10.34 9.06 -18.65
N ASP A 328 9.65 7.92 -18.61
CA ASP A 328 8.96 7.35 -19.77
C ASP A 328 7.50 7.81 -19.88
N ALA A 329 6.87 8.18 -18.75
CA ALA A 329 5.42 8.35 -18.62
C ALA A 329 4.83 9.32 -19.65
N TRP A 330 5.44 10.49 -19.82
CA TRP A 330 5.02 11.50 -20.80
C TRP A 330 5.04 10.98 -22.24
N ASP A 331 6.12 10.30 -22.63
CA ASP A 331 6.28 9.75 -23.96
C ASP A 331 5.24 8.66 -24.25
N PHE A 332 4.83 7.90 -23.22
CA PHE A 332 3.76 6.95 -23.37
C PHE A 332 2.42 7.59 -23.68
N ILE A 333 2.02 8.53 -22.83
CA ILE A 333 0.70 9.15 -22.90
C ILE A 333 0.55 9.88 -24.23
N PHE A 334 1.54 10.66 -24.64
CA PHE A 334 1.35 11.62 -25.73
C PHE A 334 1.95 11.18 -27.07
N LYS A 335 2.87 10.19 -27.11
CA LYS A 335 3.51 9.75 -28.36
C LYS A 335 3.17 8.32 -28.76
N LYS A 336 2.96 7.42 -27.79
CA LYS A 336 2.82 5.97 -28.06
C LYS A 336 1.39 5.48 -27.97
N ALA A 337 0.63 6.03 -27.05
CA ALA A 337 -0.72 5.59 -26.78
C ALA A 337 -1.72 6.08 -27.82
N LYS A 338 -2.82 5.34 -27.94
CA LYS A 338 -3.95 5.69 -28.78
C LYS A 338 -5.18 5.90 -27.92
N TRP A 339 -5.57 7.16 -27.79
CA TRP A 339 -6.72 7.61 -27.03
C TRP A 339 -7.84 8.02 -27.97
N ASN A 340 -9.07 7.80 -27.53
CA ASN A 340 -10.28 8.20 -28.26
C ASN A 340 -11.38 8.71 -27.35
N LYS A 341 -11.07 8.93 -26.06
CA LYS A 341 -11.95 9.51 -25.06
C LYS A 341 -11.12 10.31 -24.07
N PHE A 342 -11.59 11.49 -23.74
CA PHE A 342 -10.89 12.40 -22.85
C PHE A 342 -11.86 13.03 -21.88
N TRP A 343 -11.56 12.99 -20.60
CA TRP A 343 -12.35 13.70 -19.58
C TRP A 343 -11.48 14.74 -18.90
N PHE A 344 -12.13 15.78 -18.41
CA PHE A 344 -11.50 16.87 -17.69
C PHE A 344 -12.35 17.19 -16.46
N VAL A 345 -11.70 17.33 -15.32
CA VAL A 345 -12.30 17.87 -14.10
C VAL A 345 -11.46 19.05 -13.63
N PHE A 346 -12.15 20.11 -13.25
CA PHE A 346 -11.58 21.28 -12.59
C PHE A 346 -12.28 21.46 -11.25
N ASP A 347 -11.50 21.59 -10.18
CA ASP A 347 -11.98 21.88 -8.83
C ASP A 347 -12.15 23.38 -8.70
N GLU A 348 -13.40 23.83 -8.73
CA GLU A 348 -13.70 25.26 -8.81
C GLU A 348 -13.83 25.92 -7.44
N ASP A 349 -13.97 25.12 -6.38
CA ASP A 349 -14.11 25.58 -4.99
C ASP A 349 -12.92 25.24 -4.09
N ASP A 350 -11.89 24.61 -4.63
CA ASP A 350 -10.55 24.49 -4.04
C ASP A 350 -10.61 23.75 -2.69
N ASP A 351 -11.41 22.67 -2.66
CA ASP A 351 -11.66 21.89 -1.45
C ASP A 351 -11.28 20.41 -1.59
N CYS A 352 -10.81 20.00 -2.78
CA CYS A 352 -10.56 18.61 -3.08
C CYS A 352 -9.17 18.16 -2.65
N ALA A 353 -9.01 17.89 -1.36
CA ALA A 353 -7.85 17.16 -0.83
C ALA A 353 -8.06 15.62 -0.84
N ARG A 354 -8.95 15.11 -1.69
CA ARG A 354 -9.36 13.70 -1.66
C ARG A 354 -8.35 12.78 -2.30
N TRP A 355 -8.24 11.59 -1.71
CA TRP A 355 -7.40 10.50 -2.18
C TRP A 355 -7.45 10.34 -3.70
N GLU A 356 -6.26 10.32 -4.31
CA GLU A 356 -6.00 10.05 -5.72
C GLU A 356 -6.46 11.12 -6.73
N ARG A 357 -7.40 12.04 -6.44
CA ARG A 357 -8.11 12.89 -7.46
C ARG A 357 -8.52 12.09 -8.72
N VAL A 358 -8.75 10.79 -8.58
CA VAL A 358 -9.02 9.87 -9.72
C VAL A 358 -10.50 9.78 -10.06
N GLU A 359 -11.35 10.48 -9.35
CA GLU A 359 -12.78 10.37 -9.58
C GLU A 359 -13.32 11.52 -10.37
N PHE A 360 -13.04 11.44 -11.66
CA PHE A 360 -13.75 12.16 -12.67
C PHE A 360 -15.25 11.97 -12.48
N TYR A 361 -15.98 13.08 -12.55
CA TYR A 361 -17.41 13.02 -12.76
C TYR A 361 -17.71 12.11 -13.95
N LYS A 362 -18.71 11.25 -13.79
CA LYS A 362 -19.17 10.42 -14.89
C LYS A 362 -20.17 11.23 -15.73
N PRO A 363 -20.23 11.04 -17.06
CA PRO A 363 -21.23 11.67 -17.93
C PRO A 363 -22.61 11.01 -17.72
N LEU A 364 -23.14 11.15 -16.50
CA LEU A 364 -24.41 10.60 -16.04
C LEU A 364 -25.37 11.74 -15.69
N ASP A 365 -26.43 11.46 -14.92
CA ASP A 365 -27.52 12.41 -14.69
C ASP A 365 -27.08 13.53 -13.73
N PRO A 366 -26.99 14.80 -14.17
CA PRO A 366 -26.54 15.90 -13.31
C PRO A 366 -27.51 16.26 -12.19
N PHE A 367 -28.73 15.70 -12.19
CA PHE A 367 -29.72 15.93 -11.14
C PHE A 367 -29.78 14.80 -10.11
N LYS A 368 -28.96 13.76 -10.27
CA LYS A 368 -28.82 12.69 -9.27
C LYS A 368 -27.54 12.89 -8.48
N VAL A 369 -27.64 12.62 -7.19
CA VAL A 369 -26.55 12.78 -6.24
C VAL A 369 -26.43 11.54 -5.37
N GLY A 370 -25.23 10.98 -5.35
CA GLY A 370 -24.73 9.98 -4.43
C GLY A 370 -24.12 8.78 -5.14
N THR A 371 -23.15 8.17 -4.47
CA THR A 371 -22.47 6.95 -4.92
C THR A 371 -23.44 5.86 -5.40
N ASN A 372 -23.16 5.30 -6.58
CA ASN A 372 -23.97 4.26 -7.23
C ASN A 372 -25.45 4.64 -7.47
N LYS A 373 -25.79 5.93 -7.55
CA LYS A 373 -27.15 6.40 -7.87
C LYS A 373 -27.29 6.92 -9.29
N GLY A 374 -26.23 6.88 -10.09
CA GLY A 374 -26.23 7.31 -11.49
C GLY A 374 -26.15 8.83 -11.67
N GLY A 375 -25.53 9.53 -10.72
CA GLY A 375 -25.20 10.95 -10.79
C GLY A 375 -23.80 11.22 -11.36
N LEU A 376 -23.39 12.49 -11.43
CA LEU A 376 -22.00 12.84 -11.74
C LEU A 376 -21.03 12.22 -10.73
N ASP A 377 -21.43 12.23 -9.46
CA ASP A 377 -20.78 11.68 -8.27
C ASP A 377 -21.10 10.19 -8.04
N ASP A 378 -21.41 9.46 -9.11
CA ASP A 378 -21.72 8.03 -9.00
C ASP A 378 -20.52 7.23 -8.46
N ASN A 379 -19.30 7.75 -8.62
CA ASN A 379 -18.12 7.21 -7.99
C ASN A 379 -17.94 7.75 -6.54
N VAL A 380 -17.37 6.95 -5.64
CA VAL A 380 -17.45 7.18 -4.18
C VAL A 380 -16.53 8.28 -3.63
N GLN A 381 -15.46 8.59 -4.34
CA GLN A 381 -14.49 9.67 -4.10
C GLN A 381 -14.79 10.97 -4.91
N SER A 382 -15.71 10.97 -5.89
CA SER A 382 -16.19 12.19 -6.58
C SER A 382 -17.00 13.11 -5.65
N ASP A 383 -16.95 14.44 -5.83
CA ASP A 383 -17.85 15.35 -5.10
C ASP A 383 -19.27 15.33 -5.67
N PRO A 384 -20.30 15.43 -4.83
CA PRO A 384 -21.63 15.79 -5.30
C PRO A 384 -21.78 17.18 -5.98
N SER A 385 -20.84 18.12 -5.80
CA SER A 385 -20.92 19.53 -6.21
C SER A 385 -19.53 20.22 -6.19
N GLY A 386 -19.46 21.52 -6.51
CA GLY A 386 -18.18 22.27 -6.45
C GLY A 386 -17.39 22.17 -7.75
N ASP A 387 -17.09 20.96 -8.20
CA ASP A 387 -16.28 20.77 -9.41
C ASP A 387 -17.04 20.98 -10.73
N ARG A 388 -16.28 21.15 -11.81
CA ARG A 388 -16.75 21.11 -13.19
C ARG A 388 -16.17 19.89 -13.91
N GLY A 389 -17.05 19.05 -14.47
CA GLY A 389 -16.69 17.92 -15.33
C GLY A 389 -17.02 18.20 -16.80
N GLU A 390 -16.10 17.81 -17.69
CA GLU A 390 -16.25 17.89 -19.14
C GLU A 390 -15.80 16.59 -19.79
N TRP A 391 -16.53 16.16 -20.82
CA TRP A 391 -16.34 14.85 -21.44
C TRP A 391 -16.32 14.98 -22.96
N ASP A 392 -15.24 14.50 -23.58
CA ASP A 392 -15.11 14.25 -25.02
C ASP A 392 -15.21 12.74 -25.24
N GLU A 393 -16.43 12.21 -25.32
CA GLU A 393 -16.71 10.77 -25.42
C GLU A 393 -16.48 10.20 -26.83
N ASP A 394 -16.41 11.06 -27.85
CA ASP A 394 -16.13 10.68 -29.24
C ASP A 394 -14.67 10.93 -29.68
N GLY A 395 -13.89 11.62 -28.85
CA GLY A 395 -12.47 11.91 -29.07
C GLY A 395 -12.22 12.98 -30.14
N SER A 396 -13.25 13.74 -30.52
CA SER A 396 -13.17 14.79 -31.56
C SER A 396 -12.22 15.91 -31.16
N GLY A 397 -12.05 16.13 -29.87
CA GLY A 397 -11.17 17.13 -29.31
C GLY A 397 -9.70 16.73 -29.27
N GLY A 398 -9.43 15.43 -29.21
CA GLY A 398 -8.09 14.86 -29.13
C GLY A 398 -7.34 15.24 -27.85
N GLY A 399 -8.06 15.48 -26.75
CA GLY A 399 -7.50 15.81 -25.43
C GLY A 399 -6.88 17.21 -25.34
N LYS A 400 -7.25 18.13 -26.24
CA LYS A 400 -6.73 19.51 -26.22
C LYS A 400 -7.51 20.36 -25.24
N LEU A 401 -6.79 21.20 -24.50
CA LEU A 401 -7.39 22.24 -23.67
C LEU A 401 -7.34 23.60 -24.37
N TYR A 402 -8.30 24.46 -24.05
CA TYR A 402 -8.31 25.84 -24.52
C TYR A 402 -8.86 26.79 -23.46
N VAL A 403 -8.41 28.05 -23.49
CA VAL A 403 -9.03 29.12 -22.70
C VAL A 403 -10.23 29.65 -23.47
N SER A 404 -11.42 29.47 -22.90
CA SER A 404 -12.67 29.86 -23.51
C SER A 404 -12.86 31.38 -23.52
N LYS A 405 -13.47 31.89 -24.59
CA LYS A 405 -13.83 33.31 -24.70
C LYS A 405 -15.12 33.65 -23.98
N PHE A 406 -15.97 32.68 -23.66
CA PHE A 406 -17.30 32.95 -23.09
C PHE A 406 -17.26 33.16 -21.57
N ASP A 407 -16.31 32.53 -20.88
CA ASP A 407 -16.14 32.64 -19.42
C ASP A 407 -14.69 32.86 -18.98
N GLY A 408 -13.71 32.80 -19.89
CA GLY A 408 -12.29 32.98 -19.57
C GLY A 408 -11.64 31.77 -18.88
N ARG A 409 -12.31 30.63 -18.79
CA ARG A 409 -11.84 29.44 -18.08
C ARG A 409 -11.12 28.46 -19.01
N ILE A 410 -10.44 27.46 -18.43
CA ILE A 410 -9.87 26.32 -19.17
C ILE A 410 -10.98 25.32 -19.45
N HIS A 411 -11.13 24.89 -20.70
CA HIS A 411 -12.12 23.92 -21.18
C HIS A 411 -11.46 22.82 -22.01
N LEU A 412 -12.07 21.65 -22.01
CA LEU A 412 -11.76 20.53 -22.87
C LEU A 412 -12.38 20.76 -24.25
N TYR A 413 -11.54 20.81 -25.27
CA TYR A 413 -11.99 20.91 -26.64
C TYR A 413 -12.75 19.62 -27.02
N GLY A 414 -13.87 19.74 -27.73
CA GLY A 414 -14.70 18.59 -28.13
C GLY A 414 -15.69 18.12 -27.06
N ALA A 415 -15.72 18.73 -25.87
CA ALA A 415 -16.63 18.33 -24.81
C ALA A 415 -18.12 18.52 -25.15
N GLU A 416 -18.96 17.59 -24.70
CA GLU A 416 -20.40 17.48 -25.02
C GLU A 416 -21.38 18.12 -24.03
#